data_AF-A0A6I5NU67-F1
#
_entry.id   AF-A0A6I5NU67-F1
#
_cell.length_a   1.000
_cell.length_b   1.000
_cell.length_c   1.000
_cell.angle_alpha   90.00
_cell.angle_beta   90.00
_cell.angle_gamma   90.00
#
_symmetry.space_group_name_H-M   'P 1'
#
loop_
_entity.id
_entity.type
_entity.pdbx_description
1 polymer ?
#
loop_
_entity_poly.entity_id
_entity_poly.type
_entity_poly.pdbx_seq_one_letter_code
_entity_poly.pdbx_strand_id
1 'polypeptide(L)'
;MSINGFAWFSRSQIRACTAILLSLLVWGLSATSSWAQTACPYATLRLDTAQAVDREAICQAAQAWSDRGYQMLVYLTDRPFSTEDEWFAHLDQVESEAGLRDLSQPDSFEKAGFAIEAQTAAANGALRVSVTYGEALYD
;
A
#
# COMPACT_ATOMS: atom_id res chain seq x y z
N MET A 1 32.43 18.92 -78.54
CA MET A 1 31.73 19.49 -77.38
C MET A 1 31.19 18.34 -76.54
N SER A 2 31.83 18.07 -75.42
CA SER A 2 31.37 17.18 -74.34
C SER A 2 31.11 18.11 -73.14
N ILE A 3 30.21 17.82 -72.20
CA ILE A 3 30.53 17.10 -70.95
C ILE A 3 29.22 16.67 -70.26
N ASN A 4 29.26 15.45 -69.71
CA ASN A 4 28.29 14.79 -68.85
C ASN A 4 28.04 15.52 -67.51
N GLY A 5 26.78 15.58 -67.06
CA GLY A 5 26.41 16.00 -65.71
C GLY A 5 26.24 14.79 -64.77
N PHE A 6 27.21 14.57 -63.90
CA PHE A 6 27.11 13.62 -62.78
C PHE A 6 26.72 14.38 -61.50
N ALA A 7 25.62 13.94 -60.87
CA ALA A 7 25.11 14.50 -59.63
C ALA A 7 26.03 14.15 -58.44
N TRP A 8 26.43 15.18 -57.69
CA TRP A 8 27.24 15.04 -56.48
C TRP A 8 26.33 15.13 -55.25
N PHE A 9 26.08 14.00 -54.61
CA PHE A 9 25.35 13.93 -53.34
C PHE A 9 26.20 14.51 -52.21
N SER A 10 25.70 15.56 -51.55
CA SER A 10 26.35 16.20 -50.41
C SER A 10 26.11 15.40 -49.12
N ARG A 11 27.20 14.93 -48.49
CA ARG A 11 27.24 14.16 -47.24
C ARG A 11 26.79 14.93 -45.98
N SER A 12 26.34 16.18 -46.10
CA SER A 12 26.08 17.06 -44.96
C SER A 12 24.67 16.97 -44.36
N GLN A 13 23.71 16.31 -45.02
CA GLN A 13 22.30 16.33 -44.57
C GLN A 13 21.86 15.15 -43.68
N ILE A 14 22.70 14.13 -43.49
CA ILE A 14 22.31 12.93 -42.72
C ILE A 14 22.53 13.12 -41.20
N ARG A 15 23.39 14.06 -40.77
CA ARG A 15 23.76 14.22 -39.36
C ARG A 15 22.81 15.11 -38.53
N ALA A 16 22.00 15.94 -39.17
CA ALA A 16 21.15 16.90 -38.46
C ALA A 16 19.84 16.27 -37.95
N CYS A 17 19.29 15.26 -38.63
CA CYS A 17 18.01 14.67 -38.28
C CYS A 17 18.08 13.69 -37.09
N THR A 18 19.24 13.10 -36.81
CA THR A 18 19.38 12.09 -35.73
C THR A 18 19.46 12.72 -34.33
N ALA A 19 19.94 13.96 -34.21
CA ALA A 19 20.14 14.60 -32.91
C ALA A 19 18.83 15.13 -32.27
N ILE A 20 17.82 15.46 -33.08
CA ILE A 20 16.55 16.03 -32.60
C ILE A 20 15.58 14.93 -32.12
N LEU A 21 15.64 13.73 -32.71
CA LEU A 21 14.79 12.60 -32.31
C LEU A 21 15.20 11.98 -30.95
N LEU A 22 16.47 12.07 -30.56
CA LEU A 22 16.95 11.55 -29.27
C LEU A 22 16.66 12.49 -28.08
N SER A 23 16.42 13.78 -28.31
CA SER A 23 16.17 14.74 -27.23
C SER A 23 14.69 14.79 -26.78
N LEU A 24 13.76 14.36 -27.64
CA LEU A 24 12.33 14.25 -27.30
C LEU A 24 11.96 12.96 -26.55
N LEU A 25 12.81 11.93 -26.60
CA LEU A 25 12.57 10.64 -25.94
C LEU A 25 12.87 10.65 -24.43
N VAL A 26 13.55 11.69 -23.93
CA VAL A 26 13.97 11.78 -22.51
C VAL A 26 12.90 12.39 -21.60
N TRP A 27 11.92 13.11 -22.17
CA TRP A 27 10.92 13.85 -21.36
C TRP A 27 9.60 13.09 -21.16
N GLY A 28 9.44 11.90 -21.77
CA GLY A 28 8.19 11.13 -21.72
C GLY A 28 8.09 10.10 -20.60
N LEU A 29 9.13 9.90 -19.79
CA LEU A 29 9.22 8.76 -18.85
C LEU A 29 9.07 9.12 -17.36
N SER A 30 8.70 10.36 -17.02
CA SER A 30 8.60 10.80 -15.61
C SER A 30 7.20 11.18 -15.15
N ALA A 31 6.16 10.71 -15.86
CA ALA A 31 4.80 10.74 -15.36
C ALA A 31 4.36 9.32 -14.95
N THR A 32 5.18 8.63 -14.15
CA THR A 32 4.58 7.67 -13.23
C THR A 32 3.81 8.52 -12.24
N SER A 33 2.49 8.58 -12.40
CA SER A 33 1.59 9.02 -11.35
C SER A 33 1.79 8.09 -10.16
N SER A 34 2.78 8.40 -9.32
CA SER A 34 2.79 7.96 -7.95
C SER A 34 1.58 8.66 -7.34
N TRP A 35 0.45 7.97 -7.32
CA TRP A 35 -0.60 8.28 -6.37
C TRP A 35 0.11 8.35 -5.03
N ALA A 36 0.32 9.57 -4.53
CA ALA A 36 0.76 9.78 -3.17
C ALA A 36 -0.34 9.14 -2.33
N GLN A 37 -0.17 7.86 -2.00
CA GLN A 37 -0.98 7.22 -1.01
C GLN A 37 -0.70 8.03 0.24
N THR A 38 -1.67 8.84 0.66
CA THR A 38 -1.58 9.61 1.91
C THR A 38 -1.27 8.59 3.00
N ALA A 39 -0.01 8.50 3.39
CA ALA A 39 0.44 7.59 4.41
C ALA A 39 -0.24 8.02 5.72
N CYS A 40 -0.85 7.09 6.44
CA CYS A 40 -1.45 7.41 7.72
C CYS A 40 -0.37 7.43 8.79
N PRO A 41 -0.06 8.57 9.43
CA PRO A 41 0.95 8.62 10.48
C PRO A 41 0.45 8.02 11.81
N TYR A 42 -0.86 7.84 11.96
CA TYR A 42 -1.50 7.45 13.23
C TYR A 42 -1.79 5.95 13.35
N ALA A 43 -1.72 5.20 12.25
CA ALA A 43 -2.02 3.77 12.22
C ALA A 43 -1.30 3.05 11.08
N THR A 44 -0.95 1.80 11.32
CA THR A 44 -0.62 0.84 10.27
C THR A 44 -1.91 0.42 9.58
N LEU A 45 -2.07 0.81 8.30
CA LEU A 45 -3.23 0.43 7.49
C LEU A 45 -2.86 -0.73 6.56
N ARG A 46 -3.45 -1.91 6.80
CA ARG A 46 -3.34 -3.06 5.91
C ARG A 46 -4.69 -3.35 5.27
N LEU A 47 -4.81 -2.99 4.00
CA LEU A 47 -6.05 -3.08 3.25
C LEU A 47 -5.91 -4.14 2.16
N ASP A 48 -6.20 -5.39 2.52
CA ASP A 48 -6.19 -6.55 1.63
C ASP A 48 -7.61 -6.81 1.10
N THR A 49 -8.25 -5.75 0.62
CA THR A 49 -9.65 -5.71 0.19
C THR A 49 -9.82 -4.98 -1.15
N ALA A 50 -10.77 -5.45 -1.96
CA ALA A 50 -11.22 -4.80 -3.19
C ALA A 50 -12.33 -3.77 -2.95
N GLN A 51 -12.89 -3.71 -1.74
CA GLN A 51 -13.88 -2.69 -1.38
C GLN A 51 -13.24 -1.31 -1.37
N ALA A 52 -14.01 -0.29 -1.76
CA ALA A 52 -13.59 1.09 -1.60
C ALA A 52 -13.55 1.43 -0.10
N VAL A 53 -12.38 1.84 0.39
CA VAL A 53 -12.16 2.20 1.79
C VAL A 53 -11.80 3.67 1.89
N ASP A 54 -12.52 4.40 2.76
CA ASP A 54 -12.17 5.78 3.11
C ASP A 54 -10.96 5.80 4.06
N ARG A 55 -9.76 5.81 3.46
CA ARG A 55 -8.50 5.85 4.19
C ARG A 55 -8.33 7.10 5.03
N GLU A 56 -8.86 8.23 4.58
CA GLU A 56 -8.73 9.49 5.29
C GLU A 56 -9.57 9.47 6.56
N ALA A 57 -10.82 9.01 6.47
CA ALA A 57 -11.68 8.83 7.64
C ALA A 57 -11.08 7.86 8.66
N ILE A 58 -10.52 6.72 8.21
CA ILE A 58 -9.83 5.78 9.10
C ILE A 58 -8.64 6.46 9.78
N CYS A 59 -7.85 7.21 9.02
CA CYS A 59 -6.66 7.85 9.58
C CYS A 59 -7.01 8.95 10.59
N GLN A 60 -8.03 9.76 10.31
CA GLN A 60 -8.54 10.76 11.25
C GLN A 60 -9.09 10.11 12.53
N ALA A 61 -9.81 8.98 12.41
CA ALA A 61 -10.29 8.23 13.57
C ALA A 61 -9.14 7.64 14.40
N ALA A 62 -8.07 7.21 13.76
CA ALA A 62 -6.88 6.67 14.44
C ALA A 62 -6.11 7.72 15.24
N GLN A 63 -6.17 9.00 14.82
CA GLN A 63 -5.43 10.08 15.47
C GLN A 63 -5.71 10.16 16.98
N ALA A 64 -6.97 10.05 17.40
CA ALA A 64 -7.34 10.17 18.82
C ALA A 64 -6.68 9.11 19.72
N TRP A 65 -6.38 7.93 19.17
CA TRP A 65 -5.69 6.85 19.88
C TRP A 65 -4.17 7.05 19.83
N SER A 66 -3.63 7.41 18.67
CA SER A 66 -2.22 7.73 18.52
C SER A 66 -1.78 8.90 19.42
N ASP A 67 -2.60 9.94 19.54
CA ASP A 67 -2.39 11.08 20.44
C ASP A 67 -2.37 10.66 21.93
N ARG A 68 -2.97 9.51 22.27
CA ARG A 68 -2.92 8.88 23.60
C ARG A 68 -1.74 7.92 23.76
N GLY A 69 -0.87 7.82 22.76
CA GLY A 69 0.30 6.95 22.75
C GLY A 69 0.03 5.52 22.28
N TYR A 70 -1.14 5.23 21.69
CA TYR A 70 -1.43 3.89 21.18
C TYR A 70 -0.80 3.65 19.82
N GLN A 71 -0.29 2.43 19.62
CA GLN A 71 0.08 1.89 18.32
C GLN A 71 -1.14 1.20 17.71
N MET A 72 -1.62 1.73 16.58
CA MET A 72 -2.82 1.22 15.93
C MET A 72 -2.56 0.38 14.70
N LEU A 73 -3.33 -0.69 14.55
CA LEU A 73 -3.49 -1.47 13.33
C LEU A 73 -4.94 -1.41 12.86
N VAL A 74 -5.14 -1.16 11.57
CA VAL A 74 -6.43 -1.41 10.90
C VAL A 74 -6.21 -2.40 9.77
N TYR A 75 -6.82 -3.57 9.89
CA TYR A 75 -6.73 -4.64 8.92
C TYR A 75 -8.10 -4.94 8.29
N LEU A 76 -8.22 -4.76 6.97
CA LEU A 76 -9.43 -5.09 6.22
C LEU A 76 -9.09 -6.13 5.15
N THR A 77 -9.89 -7.19 5.03
CA THR A 77 -9.59 -8.28 4.09
C THR A 77 -10.79 -8.92 3.41
N ASP A 78 -10.63 -9.28 2.13
CA ASP A 78 -11.57 -10.16 1.42
C ASP A 78 -11.22 -11.65 1.56
N ARG A 79 -10.16 -11.99 2.29
CA ARG A 79 -9.73 -13.38 2.46
C ARG A 79 -10.85 -14.21 3.13
N PRO A 80 -11.25 -15.35 2.54
CA PRO A 80 -12.21 -16.23 3.16
C PRO A 80 -11.56 -17.05 4.28
N PHE A 81 -12.30 -17.24 5.38
CA PHE A 81 -11.92 -18.13 6.49
C PHE A 81 -13.09 -19.07 6.77
N SER A 82 -12.80 -20.37 6.89
CA SER A 82 -13.83 -21.40 7.08
C SER A 82 -14.21 -21.55 8.55
N THR A 83 -13.27 -21.29 9.45
CA THR A 83 -13.44 -21.42 10.90
C THR A 83 -12.99 -20.16 11.63
N GLU A 84 -13.32 -20.10 12.92
CA GLU A 84 -12.87 -19.03 13.80
C GLU A 84 -11.39 -19.17 14.16
N ASP A 85 -10.93 -20.39 14.38
CA ASP A 85 -9.51 -20.67 14.63
C ASP A 85 -8.63 -20.25 13.45
N GLU A 86 -9.09 -20.47 12.20
CA GLU A 86 -8.38 -19.99 11.01
C GLU A 86 -8.31 -18.46 10.95
N TRP A 87 -9.37 -17.78 11.38
CA TRP A 87 -9.41 -16.33 11.45
C TRP A 87 -8.42 -15.81 12.49
N PHE A 88 -8.48 -16.32 13.72
CA PHE A 88 -7.59 -15.87 14.79
C PHE A 88 -6.13 -16.21 14.53
N ALA A 89 -5.82 -17.39 14.01
CA ALA A 89 -4.44 -17.74 13.61
C ALA A 89 -3.89 -16.81 12.51
N HIS A 90 -4.77 -16.33 11.62
CA HIS A 90 -4.38 -15.34 10.62
C HIS A 90 -4.19 -13.95 11.26
N LEU A 91 -5.07 -13.53 12.17
CA LEU A 91 -4.92 -12.28 12.89
C LEU A 91 -3.63 -12.22 13.71
N ASP A 92 -3.28 -13.29 14.42
CA ASP A 92 -2.03 -13.39 15.17
C ASP A 92 -0.81 -13.04 14.31
N GLN A 93 -0.78 -13.54 13.07
CA GLN A 93 0.28 -13.24 12.10
C GLN A 93 0.24 -11.77 11.66
N VAL A 94 -0.94 -11.22 11.36
CA VAL A 94 -1.09 -9.82 10.94
C VAL A 94 -0.70 -8.85 12.05
N GLU A 95 -1.16 -9.10 13.28
CA GLU A 95 -0.82 -8.34 14.48
C GLU A 95 0.68 -8.40 14.75
N SER A 96 1.31 -9.56 14.56
CA SER A 96 2.75 -9.72 14.74
C SER A 96 3.57 -8.96 13.68
N GLU A 97 3.15 -9.02 12.42
CA GLU A 97 3.75 -8.24 11.33
C GLU A 97 3.61 -6.73 11.55
N ALA A 98 2.54 -6.30 12.22
CA ALA A 98 2.33 -4.91 12.63
C ALA A 98 3.12 -4.51 13.90
N GLY A 99 3.85 -5.46 14.51
CA GLY A 99 4.61 -5.26 15.74
C GLY A 99 3.75 -5.17 17.01
N LEU A 100 2.48 -5.58 16.95
CA LEU A 100 1.56 -5.57 18.09
C LEU A 100 1.58 -6.89 18.87
N ARG A 101 2.04 -7.98 18.27
CA ARG A 101 2.07 -9.32 18.88
C ARG A 101 3.45 -9.97 18.76
N ASP A 102 3.90 -10.59 19.84
CA ASP A 102 5.09 -11.44 19.86
C ASP A 102 4.67 -12.92 19.88
N LEU A 103 4.72 -13.57 18.71
CA LEU A 103 4.36 -14.99 18.57
C LEU A 103 5.33 -15.96 19.26
N SER A 104 6.48 -15.49 19.73
CA SER A 104 7.39 -16.32 20.54
C SER A 104 6.94 -16.45 21.99
N GLN A 105 5.98 -15.63 22.43
CA GLN A 105 5.45 -15.62 23.80
C GLN A 105 3.95 -15.88 23.83
N PRO A 106 3.47 -16.71 24.79
CA PRO A 106 2.04 -16.94 24.93
C PRO A 106 1.34 -15.66 25.38
N ASP A 107 0.21 -15.34 24.75
CA ASP A 107 -0.67 -14.24 25.12
C ASP A 107 0.03 -12.85 25.21
N SER A 108 1.03 -12.63 24.34
CA SER A 108 1.78 -11.38 24.30
C SER A 108 1.18 -10.41 23.30
N PHE A 109 0.72 -9.25 23.78
CA PHE A 109 0.26 -8.13 22.95
C PHE A 109 0.84 -6.82 23.48
N GLU A 110 1.10 -5.87 22.58
CA GLU A 110 1.65 -4.56 22.93
C GLU A 110 0.70 -3.84 23.90
N LYS A 111 1.25 -3.30 25.00
CA LYS A 111 0.44 -2.75 26.09
C LYS A 111 -0.41 -1.58 25.61
N ALA A 112 0.18 -0.71 24.80
CA ALA A 112 -0.51 0.38 24.14
C ALA A 112 -0.92 0.00 22.70
N GLY A 113 -1.15 -1.29 22.43
CA GLY A 113 -1.60 -1.78 21.13
C GLY A 113 -3.11 -1.69 20.97
N PHE A 114 -3.57 -1.39 19.76
CA PHE A 114 -5.00 -1.45 19.40
C PHE A 114 -5.16 -1.89 17.94
N ALA A 115 -5.87 -2.99 17.70
CA ALA A 115 -6.14 -3.53 16.38
C ALA A 115 -7.65 -3.55 16.11
N ILE A 116 -8.06 -3.08 14.93
CA ILE A 116 -9.41 -3.27 14.39
C ILE A 116 -9.29 -4.09 13.12
N GLU A 117 -9.98 -5.22 13.07
CA GLU A 117 -9.77 -6.21 12.03
C GLU A 117 -11.11 -6.71 11.51
N ALA A 118 -11.30 -6.71 10.20
CA ALA A 118 -12.57 -7.11 9.63
C ALA A 118 -12.45 -7.78 8.26
N GLN A 119 -13.32 -8.74 8.03
CA GLN A 119 -13.65 -9.18 6.68
C GLN A 119 -14.55 -8.14 6.00
N THR A 120 -14.27 -7.89 4.73
CA THR A 120 -15.06 -7.02 3.85
C THR A 120 -15.86 -7.80 2.82
N ALA A 121 -15.61 -9.11 2.69
CA ALA A 121 -16.41 -10.04 1.90
C ALA A 121 -16.62 -11.35 2.68
N ALA A 122 -17.89 -11.78 2.81
CA ALA A 122 -18.24 -13.01 3.50
C ALA A 122 -18.22 -14.20 2.53
N ALA A 123 -17.47 -15.25 2.85
CA ALA A 123 -17.48 -16.49 2.06
C ALA A 123 -18.77 -17.31 2.24
N ASN A 124 -19.41 -17.20 3.41
CA ASN A 124 -20.56 -18.00 3.84
C ASN A 124 -21.71 -17.13 4.38
N GLY A 125 -21.72 -15.83 4.07
CA GLY A 125 -22.73 -14.88 4.52
C GLY A 125 -22.50 -14.27 5.91
N ALA A 126 -21.49 -14.72 6.67
CA ALA A 126 -21.08 -14.07 7.91
C ALA A 126 -19.73 -13.35 7.72
N LEU A 127 -19.68 -12.07 8.13
CA LEU A 127 -18.43 -11.32 8.22
C LEU A 127 -17.80 -11.56 9.60
N ARG A 128 -16.49 -11.75 9.64
CA ARG A 128 -15.71 -11.76 10.87
C ARG A 128 -15.18 -10.38 11.18
N VAL A 129 -15.28 -9.98 12.44
CA VAL A 129 -14.75 -8.72 12.96
C VAL A 129 -14.13 -8.99 14.31
N SER A 130 -12.96 -8.42 14.55
CA SER A 130 -12.22 -8.50 15.81
C SER A 130 -11.71 -7.12 16.22
N VAL A 131 -11.63 -6.92 17.53
CA VAL A 131 -10.93 -5.80 18.14
C VAL A 131 -10.02 -6.36 19.21
N THR A 132 -8.71 -6.18 19.04
CA THR A 132 -7.69 -6.60 20.01
C THR A 132 -7.08 -5.36 20.65
N TYR A 133 -6.90 -5.38 21.96
CA TYR A 133 -6.34 -4.25 22.68
C TYR A 133 -5.42 -4.71 23.81
N GLY A 134 -4.35 -3.95 24.04
CA GLY A 134 -3.47 -4.14 25.18
C GLY A 134 -4.08 -3.57 26.46
N GLU A 135 -3.59 -4.06 27.60
CA GLU A 135 -4.12 -3.71 28.93
C GLU A 135 -3.78 -2.28 29.41
N ALA A 136 -3.17 -1.41 28.59
CA ALA A 136 -2.99 0.01 28.96
C ALA A 136 -4.32 0.81 29.05
N LEU A 137 -5.46 0.18 28.72
CA LEU A 137 -6.79 0.80 28.80
C LEU A 137 -7.36 0.91 30.23
N TYR A 138 -6.69 0.36 31.24
CA TYR A 138 -7.08 0.44 32.66
C TYR A 138 -6.05 1.23 33.50
N ASP A 139 -5.97 2.54 33.31
CA ASP A 139 -5.41 3.49 34.29
C ASP A 139 -6.27 4.76 34.35
#